data_AF-A0A5N9EPX0-F1
#
_entry.id   AF-A0A5N9EPX0-F1
#
_cell.length_a   1.000
_cell.length_b   1.000
_cell.length_c   1.000
_cell.angle_alpha   90.00
_cell.angle_beta   90.00
_cell.angle_gamma   90.00
#
_symmetry.space_group_name_H-M   'P 1'
#
loop_
_entity.id
_entity.type
_entity.pdbx_description
1 polymer ?
#
loop_
_entity_poly.entity_id
_entity_poly.type
_entity_poly.pdbx_seq_one_letter_code
_entity_poly.pdbx_strand_id
1 'polypeptide(L)'
;LKDYDLKQLEQMVIDTNYPCMIYVNKLTSTIRFYKISSRINIEHIETNFDPKLFIRCEGWVLYEGVFKNCFHDQLEQKVVYFHDLDEEIEDNTTQVLFLVKPFPLDLFEEIVDLGLKLPPKSTYFHPKVPTGFVYNSLKENI
;
A
#
# COMPACT_ATOMS: atom_id res chain seq x y z
N LEU A 1 17.85 -2.04 -19.38
CA LEU A 1 17.71 -1.61 -17.97
C LEU A 1 16.78 -0.40 -17.85
N LYS A 2 16.19 0.21 -18.89
CA LYS A 2 15.00 -0.25 -19.64
C LYS A 2 14.35 -1.45 -18.98
N ASP A 3 13.48 -1.10 -18.04
CA ASP A 3 12.42 -1.89 -17.44
C ASP A 3 12.93 -3.17 -16.77
N TYR A 4 13.15 -3.09 -15.45
CA TYR A 4 12.78 -4.26 -14.66
C TYR A 4 11.40 -4.67 -15.14
N ASP A 5 11.18 -5.96 -15.34
CA ASP A 5 9.84 -6.40 -15.65
C ASP A 5 9.00 -6.18 -14.39
N LEU A 6 8.45 -4.96 -14.26
CA LEU A 6 7.73 -4.50 -13.09
C LEU A 6 6.49 -5.39 -12.88
N LYS A 7 5.91 -5.90 -13.98
CA LYS A 7 4.81 -6.86 -13.95
C LYS A 7 5.28 -8.20 -13.37
N GLN A 8 6.47 -8.69 -13.73
CA GLN A 8 7.05 -9.85 -13.03
C GLN A 8 7.31 -9.55 -11.55
N LEU A 9 7.86 -8.38 -11.20
CA LEU A 9 8.12 -8.03 -9.79
C LEU A 9 6.83 -7.91 -8.98
N GLU A 10 5.78 -7.31 -9.55
CA GLU A 10 4.45 -7.25 -8.96
C GLU A 10 3.89 -8.66 -8.73
N GLN A 11 3.95 -9.52 -9.75
CA GLN A 11 3.52 -10.91 -9.62
C GLN A 11 4.30 -11.64 -8.52
N MET A 12 5.62 -11.42 -8.42
CA MET A 12 6.43 -11.99 -7.34
C MET A 12 5.98 -11.52 -5.96
N VAL A 13 5.60 -10.25 -5.79
CA VAL A 13 5.04 -9.75 -4.52
C VAL A 13 3.74 -10.48 -4.19
N ILE A 14 2.82 -10.55 -5.16
CA ILE A 14 1.50 -11.17 -5.02
C ILE A 14 1.63 -12.65 -4.64
N ASP A 15 2.53 -13.39 -5.29
CA ASP A 15 2.69 -14.84 -5.12
C ASP A 15 3.27 -15.27 -3.77
N THR A 16 3.82 -14.34 -2.99
CA THR A 16 4.34 -14.69 -1.67
C THR A 16 3.21 -14.97 -0.67
N ASN A 17 3.42 -15.91 0.25
CA ASN A 17 2.44 -16.26 1.30
C ASN A 17 2.66 -15.51 2.64
N TYR A 18 3.49 -14.47 2.64
CA TYR A 18 3.79 -13.67 3.83
C TYR A 18 3.89 -12.19 3.48
N PRO A 19 3.70 -11.27 4.44
CA PRO A 19 3.87 -9.84 4.18
C PRO A 19 5.28 -9.50 3.69
N CYS A 20 5.38 -8.85 2.53
CA CYS A 20 6.63 -8.44 1.92
C CYS A 20 6.46 -7.23 1.01
N MET A 21 7.55 -6.48 0.84
CA MET A 21 7.66 -5.41 -0.15
C MET A 21 8.91 -5.62 -1.02
N ILE A 22 8.83 -5.17 -2.27
CA ILE A 22 10.01 -5.00 -3.13
C ILE A 22 10.39 -3.53 -3.13
N TYR A 23 11.66 -3.27 -2.89
CA TYR A 23 12.31 -1.99 -3.06
C TYR A 23 13.09 -2.00 -4.36
N VAL A 24 12.86 -0.99 -5.20
CA VAL A 24 13.60 -0.78 -6.45
C VAL A 24 14.23 0.59 -6.40
N ASN A 25 15.55 0.66 -6.51
CA ASN A 25 16.29 1.91 -6.63
C ASN A 25 16.73 2.10 -8.08
N LYS A 26 16.10 3.09 -8.75
CA LYS A 26 16.33 3.39 -10.17
C LYS A 26 17.74 3.96 -10.41
N LEU A 27 18.28 4.71 -9.45
CA LEU A 27 19.60 5.36 -9.57
C LEU A 27 20.76 4.36 -9.55
N THR A 28 20.69 3.38 -8.65
CA THR A 28 21.74 2.36 -8.45
C THR A 28 21.47 1.06 -9.18
N SER A 29 20.32 0.95 -9.83
CA SER A 29 19.81 -0.29 -10.40
C SER A 29 19.79 -1.47 -9.42
N THR A 30 19.34 -1.23 -8.18
CA THR A 30 19.26 -2.28 -7.14
C THR A 30 17.82 -2.66 -6.82
N ILE A 31 17.58 -3.97 -6.69
CA ILE A 31 16.31 -4.53 -6.21
C ILE A 31 16.57 -5.25 -4.88
N ARG A 32 15.69 -5.01 -3.90
CA ARG A 32 15.73 -5.71 -2.60
C ARG A 32 14.35 -6.22 -2.23
N PHE A 33 14.32 -7.42 -1.68
CA PHE A 33 13.11 -8.03 -1.14
C PHE A 33 13.14 -7.91 0.37
N TYR A 34 12.14 -7.23 0.93
CA TYR A 34 12.00 -7.07 2.37
C TYR A 34 10.81 -7.89 2.85
N LYS A 35 11.10 -8.89 3.66
CA LYS A 35 10.10 -9.59 4.44
C LYS A 35 9.84 -8.79 5.71
N ILE A 36 8.58 -8.49 5.98
CA ILE A 36 8.20 -7.92 7.28
C ILE A 36 8.32 -9.04 8.31
N SER A 37 9.23 -8.85 9.27
CA SER A 37 9.49 -9.79 10.35
C SER A 37 8.74 -9.37 11.61
N SER A 38 8.23 -10.34 12.37
CA SER A 38 7.62 -10.11 13.68
C SER A 38 8.58 -9.55 14.74
N ARG A 39 9.86 -9.34 14.39
CA ARG A 39 10.89 -8.74 15.25
C ARG A 39 10.97 -7.21 15.15
N ILE A 40 10.08 -6.56 14.41
CA ILE A 40 9.97 -5.09 14.48
C ILE A 40 9.61 -4.73 15.93
N ASN A 41 10.41 -3.88 16.56
CA ASN A 41 10.11 -3.39 17.89
C ASN A 41 8.94 -2.40 17.80
N ILE A 42 7.73 -2.93 17.94
CA ILE A 42 6.47 -2.19 17.84
C ILE A 42 6.14 -1.38 19.10
N GLU A 43 6.85 -1.59 20.21
CA GLU A 43 6.57 -0.92 21.50
C GLU A 43 6.84 0.59 21.45
N HIS A 44 7.68 1.05 20.52
CA HIS A 44 8.01 2.47 20.34
C HIS A 44 7.25 3.13 19.18
N ILE A 45 6.38 2.40 18.50
CA ILE A 45 5.61 2.99 17.40
C ILE A 45 4.37 3.65 18.01
N GLU A 46 4.43 4.97 18.18
CA GLU A 46 3.28 5.79 18.56
C GLU A 46 2.24 5.73 17.44
N THR A 47 1.28 4.81 17.57
CA THR A 47 0.12 4.73 16.70
C THR A 47 -1.16 4.87 17.51
N ASN A 48 -2.21 5.38 16.87
CA ASN A 48 -3.54 5.44 17.48
C ASN A 48 -4.30 4.09 17.41
N PHE A 49 -3.60 2.99 17.13
CA PHE A 49 -4.18 1.66 16.92
C PHE A 49 -3.30 0.55 17.52
N ASP A 50 -3.77 -0.70 17.54
CA ASP A 50 -2.99 -1.83 18.05
C ASP A 50 -1.70 -1.98 17.20
N PRO A 51 -0.50 -1.88 17.80
CA PRO A 51 0.76 -2.06 17.08
C PRO A 51 0.92 -3.45 16.42
N LYS A 52 0.10 -4.44 16.77
CA LYS A 52 0.06 -5.73 16.07
C LYS A 52 -0.64 -5.66 14.71
N LEU A 53 -1.62 -4.76 14.54
CA LEU A 53 -2.24 -4.51 13.23
C LEU A 53 -1.25 -3.84 12.27
N PHE A 54 -0.37 -3.00 12.82
CA PHE A 54 0.64 -2.27 12.09
C PHE A 54 1.48 -3.16 11.17
N ILE A 55 2.00 -4.28 11.70
CA ILE A 55 2.92 -5.16 10.97
C ILE A 55 2.22 -6.07 9.95
N ARG A 56 0.88 -6.12 9.97
CA ARG A 56 0.09 -6.91 9.01
C ARG A 56 -0.13 -6.18 7.70
N CYS A 57 0.22 -4.89 7.62
CA CYS A 57 0.10 -4.07 6.41
C CYS A 57 1.41 -3.36 6.08
N GLU A 58 2.01 -3.70 4.94
CA GLU A 58 3.19 -3.05 4.38
C GLU A 58 2.98 -1.54 4.20
N GLY A 59 1.78 -1.14 3.79
CA GLY A 59 1.40 0.26 3.58
C GLY A 59 1.53 1.10 4.85
N TRP A 60 1.12 0.57 6.01
CA TRP A 60 1.32 1.26 7.29
C TRP A 60 2.78 1.27 7.71
N VAL A 61 3.48 0.13 7.58
CA VAL A 61 4.91 0.04 7.89
C VAL A 61 5.70 1.09 7.11
N LEU A 62 5.42 1.24 5.82
CA LEU A 62 6.02 2.28 4.99
C LEU A 62 5.56 3.66 5.41
N TYR A 63 4.25 3.91 5.51
CA TYR A 63 3.73 5.26 5.69
C TYR A 63 4.04 5.84 7.08
N GLU A 64 3.63 5.16 8.16
CA GLU A 64 3.86 5.64 9.53
C GLU A 64 5.29 5.34 10.00
N GLY A 65 5.81 4.16 9.68
CA GLY A 65 7.09 3.69 10.21
C GLY A 65 8.31 4.28 9.49
N VAL A 66 8.21 4.53 8.18
CA VAL A 66 9.34 5.01 7.36
C VAL A 66 9.10 6.44 6.88
N PHE A 67 8.07 6.67 6.07
CA PHE A 67 7.92 7.92 5.33
C PHE A 67 7.65 9.12 6.23
N LYS A 68 6.74 9.02 7.21
CA LYS A 68 6.52 10.11 8.18
C LYS A 68 7.79 10.43 8.97
N ASN A 69 8.54 9.41 9.39
CA ASN A 69 9.77 9.57 10.14
C ASN A 69 10.95 10.10 9.31
N CYS A 70 10.95 9.83 7.99
CA CYS A 70 12.03 10.28 7.10
C CYS A 70 11.76 11.66 6.49
N PHE A 71 10.50 11.97 6.18
CA PHE A 71 10.15 13.16 5.39
C PHE A 71 9.39 14.23 6.17
N HIS A 72 8.83 13.89 7.35
CA HIS A 72 8.08 14.83 8.20
C HIS A 72 7.10 15.69 7.38
N ASP A 73 7.27 17.01 7.37
CA ASP A 73 6.39 17.97 6.69
C ASP A 73 6.50 17.96 5.16
N GLN A 74 7.51 17.27 4.59
CA GLN A 74 7.73 17.18 3.15
C GLN A 74 7.11 15.92 2.53
N LEU A 75 6.36 15.13 3.31
CA LEU A 75 5.83 13.84 2.90
C LEU A 75 5.09 13.88 1.56
N GLU A 76 4.17 14.83 1.39
CA GLU A 76 3.35 14.98 0.18
C GLU A 76 4.16 15.39 -1.05
N GLN A 77 5.34 15.98 -0.87
CA GLN A 77 6.23 16.41 -1.95
C GLN A 77 7.22 15.29 -2.36
N LYS A 78 7.41 14.30 -1.49
CA LYS A 78 8.43 13.25 -1.63
C LYS A 78 7.83 11.88 -1.95
N VAL A 79 6.56 11.66 -1.64
CA VAL A 79 5.88 10.37 -1.83
C VAL A 79 4.72 10.54 -2.80
N VAL A 80 4.83 9.86 -3.93
CA VAL A 80 3.78 9.71 -4.94
C VAL A 80 3.25 8.28 -4.91
N TYR A 81 1.98 8.11 -5.28
CA TYR A 81 1.28 6.83 -5.29
C TYR A 81 0.78 6.55 -6.69
N PHE A 82 1.05 5.37 -7.21
CA PHE A 82 0.57 4.89 -8.50
C PHE A 82 -0.47 3.80 -8.27
N HIS A 83 -1.51 3.79 -9.09
CA HIS A 83 -2.52 2.73 -9.07
C HIS A 83 -2.17 1.60 -10.03
N ASP A 84 -1.50 1.93 -11.13
CA ASP A 84 -1.00 1.01 -12.13
C ASP A 84 0.49 1.29 -12.35
N LEU A 85 1.26 0.24 -12.63
CA LEU A 85 2.67 0.36 -13.00
C LEU A 85 2.84 1.12 -14.32
N ASP A 86 1.86 1.04 -15.22
CA ASP A 86 1.90 1.78 -16.48
C ASP A 86 1.90 3.31 -16.21
N GLU A 87 1.28 3.80 -15.12
CA GLU A 87 1.35 5.21 -14.69
C GLU A 87 2.77 5.61 -14.21
N GLU A 88 3.48 4.70 -13.54
CA GLU A 88 4.85 4.96 -13.07
C GLU A 88 5.86 5.00 -14.21
N ILE A 89 5.70 4.14 -15.22
CA ILE A 89 6.58 4.11 -16.40
C ILE A 89 6.57 5.46 -17.14
N GLU A 90 5.44 6.14 -17.14
CA GLU A 90 5.30 7.48 -17.70
C GLU A 90 5.95 8.57 -16.81
N ASP A 91 6.02 8.35 -15.49
CA ASP A 91 6.65 9.25 -14.53
C ASP A 91 8.17 8.98 -14.34
N ASN A 92 8.98 9.83 -14.96
CA ASN A 92 10.44 9.77 -14.83
C ASN A 92 11.03 10.56 -13.65
N THR A 93 10.20 11.06 -12.73
CA THR A 93 10.68 11.87 -11.59
C THR A 93 11.01 11.04 -10.35
N THR A 94 10.52 9.79 -10.28
CA THR A 94 10.76 8.88 -9.16
C THR A 94 12.18 8.30 -9.17
N GLN A 95 12.79 8.23 -8.00
CA GLN A 95 14.13 7.63 -7.81
C GLN A 95 14.08 6.22 -7.21
N VAL A 96 13.02 5.96 -6.45
CA VAL A 96 12.80 4.73 -5.70
C VAL A 96 11.34 4.34 -5.84
N LEU A 97 11.09 3.05 -6.06
CA LEU A 97 9.77 2.46 -6.08
C LEU A 97 9.65 1.42 -4.96
N PHE A 98 8.50 1.42 -4.28
CA PHE A 98 8.10 0.38 -3.35
C PHE A 98 6.88 -0.34 -3.93
N LEU A 99 7.03 -1.63 -4.21
CA LEU A 99 5.92 -2.50 -4.58
C LEU A 99 5.44 -3.22 -3.31
N VAL A 100 4.16 -3.09 -3.02
CA VAL A 100 3.51 -3.68 -1.85
C VAL A 100 2.34 -4.55 -2.30
N LYS A 101 1.94 -5.48 -1.43
CA LYS A 101 0.74 -6.27 -1.70
C LYS A 101 -0.53 -5.42 -1.69
N PRO A 102 -1.55 -5.83 -2.45
CA PRO A 102 -2.91 -5.38 -2.23
C PRO A 102 -3.31 -5.55 -0.78
N PHE A 103 -4.09 -4.60 -0.26
CA PHE A 103 -4.54 -4.63 1.12
C PHE A 103 -5.38 -5.90 1.39
N PRO A 104 -5.04 -6.71 2.42
CA PRO A 104 -5.79 -7.93 2.73
C PRO A 104 -7.23 -7.62 3.13
N LEU A 105 -8.22 -8.32 2.56
CA LEU A 105 -9.63 -8.04 2.80
C LEU A 105 -10.07 -8.36 4.23
N ASP A 106 -9.54 -9.43 4.82
CA ASP A 106 -9.75 -9.81 6.22
C ASP A 106 -9.26 -8.72 7.19
N LEU A 107 -8.08 -8.16 6.91
CA LEU A 107 -7.55 -7.03 7.68
C LEU A 107 -8.36 -5.76 7.44
N PHE A 108 -8.87 -5.55 6.22
CA PHE A 108 -9.72 -4.40 5.90
C PHE A 108 -10.99 -4.42 6.75
N GLU A 109 -11.69 -5.55 6.80
CA GLU A 109 -12.90 -5.73 7.60
C GLU A 109 -12.61 -5.46 9.09
N GLU A 110 -11.55 -6.06 9.63
CA GLU A 110 -11.14 -5.86 11.03
C GLU A 110 -10.86 -4.38 11.36
N ILE A 111 -10.17 -3.65 10.48
CA ILE A 111 -9.85 -2.22 10.69
C ILE A 111 -11.12 -1.36 10.63
N VAL A 112 -11.99 -1.65 9.68
CA VAL A 112 -13.26 -0.92 9.51
C VAL A 112 -14.17 -1.16 10.70
N ASP A 113 -14.27 -2.40 11.19
CA ASP A 113 -15.05 -2.76 12.38
C ASP A 113 -14.54 -2.05 13.65
N LEU A 114 -13.22 -1.80 13.73
CA LEU A 114 -12.60 -1.05 14.81
C LEU A 114 -12.73 0.48 14.65
N GLY A 115 -13.30 0.97 13.54
CA GLY A 115 -13.43 2.40 13.25
C GLY A 115 -12.10 3.11 12.98
N LEU A 116 -11.06 2.35 12.61
CA LEU A 116 -9.72 2.87 12.36
C LEU A 116 -9.56 3.36 10.92
N LYS A 117 -8.60 4.27 10.70
CA LYS A 117 -8.26 4.78 9.37
C LYS A 117 -7.25 3.87 8.69
N LEU A 118 -7.52 3.49 7.45
CA LEU A 118 -6.58 2.79 6.58
C LEU A 118 -5.34 3.66 6.25
N PRO A 119 -4.19 3.05 5.88
CA PRO A 119 -3.08 3.80 5.34
C PRO A 119 -3.50 4.54 4.06
N PRO A 120 -2.98 5.75 3.80
CA PRO A 120 -3.34 6.50 2.61
C PRO A 120 -3.09 5.71 1.32
N LYS A 121 -4.06 5.79 0.39
CA LYS A 121 -3.95 5.18 -0.95
C LYS A 121 -3.64 3.67 -0.97
N SER A 122 -3.92 2.97 0.13
CA SER A 122 -3.65 1.53 0.29
C SER A 122 -4.72 0.62 -0.30
N THR A 123 -5.92 1.13 -0.58
CA THR A 123 -7.03 0.38 -1.19
C THR A 123 -7.48 1.00 -2.50
N TYR A 124 -7.72 0.18 -3.52
CA TYR A 124 -8.33 0.58 -4.78
C TYR A 124 -9.46 -0.39 -5.14
N PHE A 125 -10.71 0.06 -5.03
CA PHE A 125 -11.88 -0.76 -5.37
C PHE A 125 -12.19 -0.62 -6.86
N HIS A 126 -12.09 -1.73 -7.60
CA HIS A 126 -12.36 -1.78 -9.04
C HIS A 126 -13.49 -2.79 -9.38
N PRO A 127 -14.45 -2.43 -10.24
CA PRO A 127 -14.65 -1.08 -10.78
C PRO A 127 -15.04 -0.10 -9.67
N LYS A 128 -14.68 1.17 -9.85
CA LYS A 128 -15.17 2.21 -8.93
C LYS A 128 -16.69 2.18 -8.98
N VAL A 129 -17.33 2.04 -7.82
CA VAL A 129 -18.78 2.15 -7.72
C VAL A 129 -19.17 3.50 -8.32
N PRO A 130 -20.11 3.57 -9.29
CA PRO A 130 -20.54 4.83 -9.86
C PRO A 130 -21.19 5.66 -8.74
N THR A 131 -20.41 6.59 -8.19
CA THR A 131 -20.87 7.48 -7.13
C THR A 131 -21.95 8.40 -7.69
N GLY A 132 -23.00 8.64 -6.90
CA GLY A 132 -24.17 9.40 -7.37
C GLY A 132 -25.13 8.62 -8.27
N PHE A 133 -24.87 7.33 -8.53
CA PHE A 133 -25.86 6.46 -9.15
C PHE A 133 -26.90 6.02 -8.13
N VAL A 134 -28.12 6.57 -8.26
CA VAL A 134 -29.25 6.22 -7.39
C VAL A 134 -29.98 5.03 -8.01
N TYR A 135 -29.92 3.87 -7.35
CA TYR A 135 -30.81 2.75 -7.67
C TYR A 135 -32.21 3.04 -7.13
N ASN A 136 -33.18 3.26 -8.02
CA ASN A 136 -34.59 3.20 -7.64
C ASN A 136 -34.97 1.72 -7.49
N SER A 137 -34.95 1.21 -6.26
CA SER A 137 -35.40 -0.14 -5.97
C SER A 137 -36.91 -0.20 -6.17
N LEU A 138 -37.34 -0.71 -7.33
CA LEU A 138 -38.72 -1.11 -7.59
C LEU A 138 -39.01 -2.40 -6.81
N LYS A 139 -38.94 -2.34 -5.48
CA LYS A 139 -39.63 -3.35 -4.67
C LYS A 139 -41.11 -3.09 -4.89
N GLU A 140 -41.73 -3.87 -5.78
CA GLU A 140 -43.17 -4.00 -5.76
C GLU A 140 -43.57 -4.42 -4.34
N ASN A 141 -44.42 -3.60 -3.72
CA ASN A 141 -45.13 -4.01 -2.52
C ASN A 141 -46.06 -5.15 -2.94
N ILE A 142 -45.58 -6.40 -2.88
CA ILE A 142 -46.41 -7.61 -2.93
C ILE A 142 -46.72 -8.00 -1.49
#